data_AF-A0AAX3UBR9-F1
#
_entry.id   AF-A0AAX3UBR9-F1
#
_cell.length_a   1.000
_cell.length_b   1.000
_cell.length_c   1.000
_cell.angle_alpha   90.00
_cell.angle_beta   90.00
_cell.angle_gamma   90.00
#
_symmetry.space_group_name_H-M   'P 1'
#
loop_
_entity.id
_entity.type
_entity.pdbx_description
1 polymer ?
#
loop_
_entity_poly.entity_id
_entity_poly.type
_entity_poly.pdbx_seq_one_letter_code
_entity_poly.pdbx_strand_id
1 'polypeptide(L)' 'MERRLPAKYKFITIADWGKIAAQHPEVFKGIDGVHFGDIRAGDILYAKVIQSGTTSG' A
#
# COMPACT_ATOMS: atom_id res chain seq x y z
N MET A 1 -14.55 4.71 -3.21
CA MET A 1 -15.59 3.93 -3.93
C MET A 1 -15.04 2.54 -4.33
N GLU A 2 -13.73 2.48 -4.59
CA GLU A 2 -12.91 1.34 -4.97
C GLU A 2 -12.87 0.22 -3.92
N ARG A 3 -12.90 0.57 -2.62
CA ARG A 3 -12.80 -0.41 -1.51
C ARG A 3 -13.94 -1.45 -1.45
N ARG A 4 -15.05 -1.19 -2.13
CA ARG A 4 -16.20 -2.11 -2.21
C ARG A 4 -16.12 -3.09 -3.38
N LEU A 5 -15.16 -2.90 -4.29
CA LEU A 5 -15.05 -3.70 -5.53
C LEU A 5 -14.73 -5.19 -5.28
N PRO A 6 -13.88 -5.60 -4.32
CA PRO A 6 -13.64 -7.02 -4.04
C PRO A 6 -14.89 -7.78 -3.56
N ALA A 7 -15.82 -7.07 -2.90
CA ALA A 7 -17.09 -7.67 -2.49
C ALA A 7 -18.01 -7.97 -3.69
N LYS A 8 -17.86 -7.18 -4.78
CA LYS A 8 -18.66 -7.30 -6.01
C LYS A 8 -17.99 -8.20 -7.06
N TYR A 9 -16.67 -8.23 -7.12
CA TYR A 9 -15.90 -8.91 -8.17
C TYR A 9 -14.79 -9.74 -7.54
N LYS A 10 -14.87 -11.07 -7.69
CA LYS A 10 -13.91 -12.02 -7.09
C LYS A 10 -12.50 -11.94 -7.70
N PHE A 11 -12.37 -11.40 -8.91
CA PHE A 11 -11.08 -11.18 -9.57
C PHE A 11 -10.38 -9.89 -9.15
N ILE A 12 -10.96 -9.11 -8.23
CA ILE A 12 -10.37 -7.88 -7.71
C ILE A 12 -9.85 -8.12 -6.29
N THR A 13 -8.54 -7.91 -6.10
CA THR A 13 -7.90 -7.89 -4.79
C THR A 13 -7.40 -6.48 -4.48
N ILE A 14 -7.50 -6.05 -3.23
CA ILE A 14 -6.99 -4.74 -2.77
C ILE A 14 -5.69 -4.93 -2.01
N ALA A 15 -4.64 -4.28 -2.49
CA ALA A 15 -3.45 -3.98 -1.72
C ALA A 15 -3.64 -2.60 -1.04
N ASP A 16 -4.04 -2.58 0.23
CA ASP A 16 -4.50 -1.35 0.92
C ASP A 16 -3.32 -0.48 1.41
N TRP A 17 -2.64 0.19 0.49
CA TRP A 17 -1.55 1.13 0.80
C TRP A 17 -2.00 2.23 1.77
N GLY A 18 -3.18 2.80 1.58
CA GLY A 18 -3.67 3.90 2.43
C GLY A 18 -3.79 3.51 3.91
N LYS A 19 -4.19 2.26 4.20
CA LYS A 19 -4.24 1.74 5.57
C LYS A 19 -2.84 1.47 6.14
N ILE A 20 -1.93 0.92 5.33
CA ILE A 20 -0.59 0.51 5.78
C ILE A 20 0.33 1.73 5.93
N ALA A 21 0.35 2.64 4.98
CA ALA A 21 1.16 3.86 5.00
C ALA A 21 0.94 4.69 6.27
N ALA A 22 -0.32 4.82 6.73
CA ALA A 22 -0.66 5.54 7.95
C ALA A 22 -0.07 4.93 9.24
N GLN A 23 0.29 3.65 9.20
CA GLN A 23 0.95 2.93 10.32
C GLN A 23 2.47 3.08 10.30
N HIS A 24 3.02 3.66 9.24
CA HIS A 24 4.45 3.79 8.98
C HIS A 24 4.86 5.25 8.68
N PRO A 25 4.60 6.22 9.58
CA PRO A 25 4.93 7.63 9.34
C PRO A 25 6.43 7.87 9.09
N GLU A 26 7.31 6.97 9.56
CA GLU A 26 8.74 7.02 9.33
C GLU A 26 9.12 6.98 7.85
N VAL A 27 8.31 6.35 6.98
CA VAL A 27 8.59 6.28 5.54
C VAL A 27 8.25 7.57 4.81
N PHE A 28 7.75 8.58 5.53
CA PHE A 28 7.44 9.92 5.04
C PHE A 28 8.15 11.04 5.80
N LYS A 29 9.07 10.71 6.71
CA LYS A 29 9.71 11.71 7.55
C LYS A 29 10.63 12.61 6.72
N GLY A 30 10.38 13.91 6.76
CA GLY A 30 11.22 14.92 6.09
C GLY A 30 10.95 15.09 4.60
N ILE A 31 9.85 14.50 4.09
CA ILE A 31 9.40 14.59 2.71
C ILE A 31 7.93 15.06 2.64
N ASP A 32 7.34 15.11 1.45
CA ASP A 32 6.02 15.72 1.18
C ASP A 32 4.80 14.95 1.70
N GLY A 33 5.00 13.82 2.39
CA GLY A 33 3.92 12.99 2.92
C GLY A 33 3.31 12.02 1.90
N VAL A 34 3.81 11.98 0.66
CA VAL A 34 3.28 11.13 -0.42
C VAL A 34 4.37 10.31 -1.09
N HIS A 35 5.49 10.94 -1.46
CA HIS A 35 6.55 10.32 -2.25
C HIS A 35 7.71 9.82 -1.38
N PHE A 36 7.73 8.53 -1.06
CA PHE A 36 8.79 7.89 -0.27
C PHE A 36 10.12 7.65 -1.03
N GLY A 37 10.34 8.31 -2.18
CA GLY A 37 11.27 7.91 -3.24
C GLY A 37 12.76 7.79 -2.90
N ASP A 38 13.23 8.34 -1.78
CA ASP A 38 14.61 8.17 -1.28
C ASP A 38 14.68 7.37 0.03
N ILE A 39 13.52 6.94 0.56
CA ILE A 39 13.42 6.20 1.80
C ILE A 39 13.24 4.71 1.47
N ARG A 40 14.35 3.97 1.47
CA ARG A 40 14.38 2.52 1.19
C ARG A 40 13.32 1.70 1.97
N ALA A 41 12.99 2.12 3.19
CA ALA A 41 11.95 1.48 3.98
C ALA A 41 10.55 1.61 3.33
N GLY A 42 10.25 2.76 2.71
CA GLY A 42 9.04 2.99 1.93
C GLY A 42 8.97 2.09 0.70
N ASP A 43 10.06 1.96 -0.06
CA ASP A 43 10.12 1.08 -1.24
C ASP A 43 9.81 -0.38 -0.89
N ILE A 44 10.46 -0.89 0.16
CA ILE A 44 10.27 -2.25 0.64
C ILE A 44 8.84 -2.45 1.15
N LEU A 45 8.30 -1.49 1.89
CA LEU A 45 6.94 -1.56 2.42
C LEU A 45 5.91 -1.58 1.29
N TYR A 46 6.03 -0.69 0.31
CA TYR A 46 5.13 -0.63 -0.84
C TYR A 46 5.16 -1.93 -1.64
N ALA A 47 6.34 -2.45 -1.96
CA ALA A 47 6.49 -3.72 -2.66
C ALA A 47 5.84 -4.89 -1.91
N LYS A 48 6.00 -4.96 -0.58
CA LYS A 48 5.34 -5.98 0.26
C LYS A 48 3.82 -5.87 0.24
N VAL A 49 3.28 -4.65 0.27
CA VAL A 49 1.82 -4.42 0.20
C VAL A 49 1.27 -4.93 -1.13
N ILE A 50 1.92 -4.60 -2.25
CA ILE A 50 1.51 -5.11 -3.57
C ILE A 50 1.63 -6.64 -3.63
N GLN A 51 2.75 -7.22 -3.18
CA GLN A 51 2.95 -8.66 -3.16
C GLN A 51 1.86 -9.37 -2.36
N SER A 52 1.49 -8.85 -1.18
CA SER A 52 0.41 -9.42 -0.37
C SER A 52 -0.95 -9.41 -1.08
N GLY A 53 -1.20 -8.42 -1.93
CA GLY A 53 -2.41 -8.35 -2.76
C GLY A 53 -2.42 -9.39 -3.88
N THR A 54 -1.25 -9.81 -4.38
CA THR A 54 -1.14 -10.80 -5.47
C THR A 54 -1.23 -12.23 -4.95
N THR A 55 -0.61 -12.54 -3.80
CA THR A 55 -0.57 -13.92 -3.26
C THR A 55 -1.86 -14.34 -2.55
N SER A 56 -2.79 -13.41 -2.32
CA SER A 56 -4.06 -13.69 -1.63
C SER A 56 -5.21 -14.06 -2.59
N GLY A 57 -4.94 -14.13 -3.90
CA GLY A 57 -5.92 -14.43 -4.96
C GLY A 57 -6.06 -15.91 -5.28
#